data_AF-A0A528FP47-F1
#
_entry.id   AF-A0A528FP47-F1
#
_cell.length_a   1.000
_cell.length_b   1.000
_cell.length_c   1.000
_cell.angle_alpha   90.00
_cell.angle_beta   90.00
_cell.angle_gamma   90.00
#
_symmetry.space_group_name_H-M   'P 1'
#
loop_
_entity.id
_entity.type
_entity.pdbx_description
1 polymer ?
#
loop_
_entity_poly.entity_id
_entity_poly.type
_entity_poly.pdbx_seq_one_letter_code
_entity_poly.pdbx_strand_id
1 'polypeptide(L)'
;RGVETLRHGPMKPMGLTNAHNPSMKAYAVVQLRQDNALGTLYNMVGFQTKLKHAEQVRVFRTIPGLENAEFARLGGLHRNTYINS
;
A
#
# COMPACT_ATOMS: atom_id res chain seq x y z
N ARG A 1 -2.62 -0.31 -19.71
CA ARG A 1 -3.24 -0.53 -18.37
C ARG A 1 -4.40 0.46 -18.24
N GLY A 2 -5.56 0.04 -17.72
CA GLY A 2 -6.79 0.86 -17.58
C GLY A 2 -7.18 1.15 -16.12
N VAL A 3 -8.24 1.91 -15.90
CA VAL A 3 -8.69 2.40 -14.57
C VAL A 3 -8.86 1.28 -13.54
N GLU A 4 -9.42 0.14 -13.95
CA GLU A 4 -9.68 -1.00 -13.06
C GLU A 4 -8.43 -1.83 -12.70
N THR A 5 -7.27 -1.56 -13.32
CA THR A 5 -6.09 -2.42 -13.19
C THR A 5 -5.64 -2.58 -11.74
N LEU A 6 -5.69 -1.50 -10.95
CA LEU A 6 -5.26 -1.53 -9.55
C LEU A 6 -6.22 -2.37 -8.68
N ARG A 7 -7.53 -2.32 -8.96
CA ARG A 7 -8.56 -3.07 -8.24
C ARG A 7 -8.48 -4.58 -8.47
N HIS A 8 -7.94 -5.01 -9.60
CA HIS A 8 -7.70 -6.43 -9.87
C HIS A 8 -6.34 -6.93 -9.36
N GLY A 9 -5.43 -6.02 -8.99
CA GLY A 9 -4.10 -6.35 -8.49
C GLY A 9 -3.93 -5.97 -7.01
N PRO A 10 -3.07 -4.99 -6.68
CA PRO A 10 -2.70 -4.68 -5.31
C PRO A 10 -3.85 -4.17 -4.45
N MET A 11 -4.93 -3.65 -5.07
CA MET A 11 -6.09 -3.12 -4.36
C MET A 11 -7.30 -4.05 -4.30
N LYS A 12 -7.10 -5.34 -4.61
CA LYS A 12 -8.17 -6.33 -4.69
C LYS A 12 -8.79 -6.62 -3.31
N PRO A 13 -10.11 -6.46 -3.12
CA PRO A 13 -10.77 -6.63 -1.82
C PRO A 13 -11.19 -8.09 -1.53
N MET A 14 -10.76 -9.07 -2.33
CA MET A 14 -11.26 -10.44 -2.21
C MET A 14 -10.90 -11.10 -0.88
N GLY A 15 -11.86 -11.78 -0.27
CA GLY A 15 -11.70 -12.47 1.01
C GLY A 15 -11.74 -11.55 2.24
N LEU A 16 -11.94 -10.23 2.05
CA LEU A 16 -11.98 -9.27 3.14
C LEU A 16 -13.42 -8.81 3.39
N THR A 17 -13.76 -8.65 4.66
CA THR A 17 -15.01 -8.05 5.13
C THR A 17 -14.68 -6.98 6.15
N ASN A 18 -15.20 -5.77 5.96
CA ASN A 18 -15.00 -4.69 6.92
C ASN A 18 -15.81 -4.99 8.19
N ALA A 19 -15.13 -5.19 9.33
CA ALA A 19 -15.79 -5.48 10.60
C ALA A 19 -16.70 -4.33 11.08
N HIS A 20 -16.38 -3.08 10.71
CA HIS A 20 -17.17 -1.91 11.08
C HIS A 20 -18.41 -1.71 10.19
N ASN A 21 -18.42 -2.32 9.00
CA ASN A 21 -19.58 -2.28 8.10
C ASN A 21 -19.68 -3.58 7.27
N PRO A 22 -20.14 -4.69 7.88
CA PRO A 22 -20.07 -6.02 7.24
C PRO A 22 -20.95 -6.17 6.00
N SER A 23 -22.03 -5.38 5.88
CA SER A 23 -22.96 -5.42 4.75
C SER A 23 -22.39 -4.72 3.51
N MET A 24 -21.41 -3.85 3.67
CA MET A 24 -20.78 -3.12 2.57
C MET A 24 -19.52 -3.83 2.10
N LYS A 25 -19.53 -4.30 0.84
CA LYS A 25 -18.31 -4.80 0.19
C LYS A 25 -17.42 -3.64 -0.22
N ALA A 26 -16.17 -3.67 0.25
CA ALA A 26 -15.17 -2.69 -0.14
C ALA A 26 -14.94 -2.75 -1.66
N TYR A 27 -14.95 -1.60 -2.32
CA TYR A 27 -14.63 -1.50 -3.74
C TYR A 27 -13.15 -1.83 -4.00
N ALA A 28 -12.28 -1.35 -3.12
CA ALA A 28 -10.84 -1.56 -3.17
C ALA A 28 -10.25 -1.46 -1.75
N VAL A 29 -9.06 -2.04 -1.54
CA VAL A 29 -8.35 -1.98 -0.24
C VAL A 29 -6.89 -1.64 -0.44
N VAL A 30 -6.23 -1.10 0.59
CA VAL A 30 -4.77 -1.06 0.67
C VAL A 30 -4.36 -1.91 1.85
N GLN A 31 -3.42 -2.83 1.63
CA GLN A 31 -2.95 -3.75 2.66
C GLN A 31 -1.62 -3.26 3.22
N LEU A 32 -1.53 -3.26 4.55
CA LEU A 32 -0.30 -3.00 5.29
C LEU A 32 0.20 -4.30 5.90
N ARG A 33 1.50 -4.58 5.73
CA ARG A 33 2.17 -5.71 6.35
C ARG A 33 3.19 -5.21 7.35
N GLN A 34 3.14 -5.73 8.58
CA GLN A 34 4.15 -5.48 9.58
C GLN A 34 5.53 -5.91 9.07
N ASP A 35 6.51 -5.02 9.17
CA ASP A 35 7.86 -5.24 8.65
C ASP A 35 8.90 -5.49 9.75
N ASN A 36 8.59 -5.14 11.00
CA ASN A 36 9.45 -5.40 12.15
C ASN A 36 8.67 -6.03 13.31
N ALA A 37 9.36 -6.79 14.17
CA ALA A 37 8.72 -7.49 15.30
C ALA A 37 8.02 -6.52 16.28
N LEU A 38 8.54 -5.30 16.43
CA LEU A 38 7.99 -4.28 17.32
C LEU A 38 6.67 -3.67 16.82
N GLY A 39 6.28 -3.90 15.56
CA GLY A 39 5.04 -3.36 15.00
C GLY A 39 5.07 -1.84 14.83
N THR A 40 6.26 -1.25 14.67
CA THR A 40 6.43 0.19 14.44
C THR A 40 6.61 0.54 12.98
N LEU A 41 6.89 -0.45 12.12
CA LEU A 41 7.03 -0.28 10.69
C LEU A 41 6.06 -1.18 9.93
N TYR A 42 5.37 -0.58 8.96
CA TYR A 42 4.45 -1.26 8.07
C TYR A 42 4.76 -0.93 6.62
N ASN A 43 4.75 -1.96 5.78
CA ASN A 43 4.94 -1.85 4.34
C ASN A 43 3.60 -1.93 3.60
N MET A 44 3.44 -1.06 2.60
CA MET A 44 2.30 -1.09 1.69
C MET A 44 2.46 -2.19 0.64
N VAL A 45 1.62 -3.22 0.71
CA VAL A 45 1.74 -4.43 -0.10
C VAL A 45 1.38 -4.14 -1.56
N GLY A 46 2.32 -4.35 -2.48
CA GLY A 46 2.09 -4.24 -3.92
C GLY A 46 2.11 -2.80 -4.48
N PHE A 47 2.62 -1.83 -3.72
CA PHE A 47 2.71 -0.42 -4.09
C PHE A 47 4.11 0.01 -4.57
N GLN A 48 4.84 -0.88 -5.25
CA GLN A 48 6.10 -0.51 -5.91
C GLN A 48 5.89 0.61 -6.94
N THR A 49 6.74 1.64 -6.91
CA THR A 49 6.52 2.87 -7.69
C THR A 49 7.83 3.54 -8.15
N LYS A 50 7.71 4.34 -9.22
CA LYS A 50 8.75 5.27 -9.71
C LYS A 50 8.37 6.74 -9.49
N LEU A 51 7.29 7.02 -8.75
CA LEU A 51 6.86 8.38 -8.45
C LEU A 51 7.95 9.13 -7.66
N LYS A 52 8.05 10.44 -7.89
CA LYS A 52 8.88 11.31 -7.05
C LYS A 52 8.39 11.25 -5.61
N HIS A 53 9.30 11.38 -4.66
CA HIS A 53 9.00 11.27 -3.22
C HIS A 53 7.85 12.20 -2.78
N ALA A 54 7.83 13.46 -3.23
CA ALA A 54 6.75 14.39 -2.91
C ALA A 54 5.37 13.88 -3.38
N GLU A 55 5.30 13.27 -4.56
CA GLU A 55 4.05 12.72 -5.12
C GLU A 55 3.62 11.45 -4.39
N GLN A 56 4.57 10.63 -3.93
CA GLN A 56 4.24 9.48 -3.08
C GLN A 56 3.55 9.94 -1.80
N VAL A 57 4.12 10.92 -1.09
CA VAL A 57 3.52 11.46 0.13
C VAL A 57 2.14 12.06 -0.15
N ARG A 58 2.01 12.86 -1.21
CA ARG A 58 0.74 13.50 -1.58
C ARG A 58 -0.35 12.47 -1.89
N VAL A 59 -0.05 11.45 -2.70
CA VAL A 59 -1.03 10.45 -3.13
C VAL A 59 -1.34 9.45 -2.01
N PHE A 60 -0.35 9.00 -1.24
CA PHE A 60 -0.59 8.03 -0.18
C PHE A 60 -1.41 8.59 0.97
N ARG A 61 -1.31 9.90 1.24
CA ARG A 61 -2.18 10.59 2.21
C ARG A 61 -3.64 10.72 1.78
N THR A 62 -3.98 10.41 0.51
CA THR A 62 -5.39 10.35 0.10
C THR A 62 -6.03 9.00 0.40
N ILE A 63 -5.26 8.02 0.89
CA ILE A 63 -5.77 6.71 1.27
C ILE A 63 -6.38 6.82 2.68
N PRO A 64 -7.63 6.36 2.89
CA PRO A 64 -8.25 6.37 4.21
C PRO A 64 -7.40 5.65 5.26
N GLY A 65 -7.15 6.33 6.39
CA GLY A 65 -6.28 5.84 7.48
C GLY A 65 -4.80 6.19 7.34
N LEU A 66 -4.36 6.80 6.23
CA LEU A 66 -2.98 7.25 6.01
C LEU A 66 -2.85 8.78 5.89
N GLU A 67 -3.89 9.53 6.23
CA GLU A 67 -3.95 10.99 6.08
C GLU A 67 -2.79 11.68 6.83
N ASN A 68 -2.48 11.16 8.01
CA ASN A 68 -1.41 11.65 8.90
C ASN A 68 -0.22 10.68 8.99
N ALA A 69 -0.08 9.75 8.04
CA ALA A 69 0.99 8.76 8.09
C ALA A 69 2.39 9.42 7.98
N GLU A 70 3.33 8.89 8.75
CA GLU A 70 4.76 9.20 8.65
C GLU A 70 5.44 8.12 7.80
N PHE A 71 6.09 8.55 6.72
CA PHE A 71 6.75 7.64 5.79
C PHE A 71 8.23 7.48 6.14
N ALA A 72 8.56 6.44 6.91
CA ALA A 72 9.94 6.13 7.29
C ALA A 72 10.85 5.82 6.08
N ARG A 73 10.28 5.25 5.01
CA ARG A 73 10.97 4.98 3.74
C ARG A 73 10.00 5.14 2.58
N LEU A 74 10.42 5.89 1.55
CA LEU A 74 9.67 6.03 0.30
C LEU A 74 10.15 5.01 -0.73
N GLY A 75 9.24 4.62 -1.62
CA GLY A 75 9.49 3.58 -2.61
C GLY A 75 10.45 4.06 -3.70
N GLY A 76 11.30 3.15 -4.17
CA GLY A 76 12.15 3.35 -5.34
C GLY A 76 12.19 2.08 -6.16
N LEU A 77 12.03 2.20 -7.47
CA LEU A 77 12.19 1.09 -8.40
C LEU A 77 13.44 1.32 -9.25
N HIS A 78 14.51 0.67 -8.84
CA HIS A 78 15.81 0.66 -9.52
C HIS A 78 16.28 -0.77 -9.72
N ARG A 79 17.17 -0.98 -10.69
CA ARG A 79 17.86 -2.26 -10.84
C ARG A 79 18.82 -2.40 -9.65
N ASN A 80 18.73 -3.50 -8.92
CA ASN A 80 19.63 -3.78 -7.80
C ASN A 80 20.18 -5.20 -7.93
N THR A 81 21.50 -5.34 -7.94
CA THR A 81 22.16 -6.65 -7.81
C THR A 81 22.37 -6.89 -6.32
N TYR A 82 21.70 -7.89 -5.76
CA TYR A 82 21.80 -8.23 -4.34
C TYR A 82 22.09 -9.72 -4.18
N ILE A 83 22.74 -10.09 -3.07
CA ILE A 83 22.97 -11.48 -2.68
C ILE A 83 21.86 -11.86 -1.69
N ASN A 84 21.21 -12.99 -1.92
CA ASN A 84 20.31 -13.61 -0.96
C ASN A 84 21.11 -14.66 -0.19
N SER A 85 21.57 -14.29 1.02
CA SER A 85 22.37 -15.16 1.90
C SER A 85 21.63 -15.47 3.18
#